data_AF-A0A5C7EG04-F1
#
_entry.id   AF-A0A5C7EG04-F1
#
_cell.length_a   1.000
_cell.length_b   1.000
_cell.length_c   1.000
_cell.angle_alpha   90.00
_cell.angle_beta   90.00
_cell.angle_gamma   90.00
#
_symmetry.space_group_name_H-M   'P 1'
#
loop_
_entity.id
_entity.type
_entity.pdbx_description
1 polymer ?
#
loop_
_entity_poly.entity_id
_entity_poly.type
_entity_poly.pdbx_seq_one_letter_code
_entity_poly.pdbx_strand_id
1 'polypeptide(L)' 'MDKETIKRFIVWLENASDDEIKAQREYILARQALISTREGKADVKLALRLIDEELLARLELKKLG' A
#
# COMPACT_ATOMS: atom_id res chain seq x y z
N MET A 1 -8.96 -4.50 -8.38
CA MET A 1 -8.02 -5.41 -7.74
C MET A 1 -8.84 -6.61 -7.38
N ASP A 2 -8.51 -7.74 -7.98
CA ASP A 2 -9.15 -8.99 -7.59
C ASP A 2 -8.64 -9.41 -6.19
N LYS A 3 -9.37 -10.34 -5.59
CA LYS A 3 -9.11 -10.84 -4.25
C LYS A 3 -7.73 -11.46 -4.10
N GLU A 4 -7.22 -12.13 -5.12
CA GLU A 4 -5.91 -12.78 -5.06
C GLU A 4 -4.78 -11.75 -5.05
N THR A 5 -4.89 -10.73 -5.89
CA THR A 5 -3.95 -9.59 -5.91
C THR A 5 -3.90 -8.89 -4.55
N ILE A 6 -5.05 -8.64 -3.92
CA ILE A 6 -5.10 -8.02 -2.58
C ILE A 6 -4.37 -8.88 -1.56
N LYS A 7 -4.59 -10.19 -1.54
CA LYS A 7 -3.92 -11.10 -0.60
C LYS A 7 -2.40 -11.11 -0.78
N ARG A 8 -1.92 -11.18 -2.04
CA ARG A 8 -0.49 -11.13 -2.34
C ARG A 8 0.12 -9.79 -1.89
N PHE A 9 -0.62 -8.70 -2.07
CA PHE A 9 -0.19 -7.38 -1.63
C PHE A 9 -0.08 -7.26 -0.11
N ILE A 10 -1.04 -7.81 0.63
CA ILE A 10 -0.97 -7.86 2.11
C ILE A 10 0.23 -8.70 2.57
N VAL A 11 0.43 -9.89 2.00
CA VAL A 11 1.60 -10.72 2.33
C VAL A 11 2.90 -9.98 2.04
N TRP A 12 2.97 -9.21 0.95
CA TRP A 12 4.13 -8.38 0.67
C TRP A 12 4.32 -7.29 1.75
N LEU A 13 3.26 -6.58 2.14
CA LEU A 13 3.31 -5.55 3.19
C LEU A 13 3.86 -6.11 4.51
N GLU A 14 3.40 -7.30 4.93
CA GLU A 14 3.83 -7.94 6.18
C GLU A 14 5.34 -8.27 6.20
N ASN A 15 5.94 -8.52 5.03
CA ASN A 15 7.33 -8.94 4.89
C ASN A 15 8.27 -7.80 4.46
N ALA A 16 7.75 -6.73 3.88
CA ALA A 16 8.53 -5.60 3.39
C ALA A 16 9.07 -4.75 4.54
N SER A 17 10.25 -4.16 4.34
CA SER A 17 10.80 -3.13 5.23
C SER A 17 10.03 -1.80 5.12
N ASP A 18 10.18 -0.93 6.11
CA ASP A 18 9.54 0.40 6.09
C ASP A 18 9.95 1.23 4.87
N ASP A 19 11.20 1.11 4.44
CA ASP A 19 11.73 1.85 3.28
C ASP A 19 11.15 1.31 1.97
N GLU A 20 10.99 -0.01 1.83
CA GLU A 20 10.32 -0.61 0.68
C GLU A 20 8.85 -0.19 0.59
N ILE A 21 8.14 -0.16 1.72
CA ILE A 21 6.75 0.29 1.77
C ILE A 21 6.63 1.77 1.37
N LYS A 22 7.51 2.62 1.88
CA LYS A 22 7.56 4.05 1.49
C LYS A 22 7.88 4.23 0.01
N ALA A 23 8.89 3.52 -0.51
CA ALA A 23 9.25 3.60 -1.92
C ALA A 23 8.10 3.15 -2.82
N GLN A 24 7.39 2.09 -2.45
CA GLN A 24 6.21 1.62 -3.18
C GLN A 24 5.07 2.64 -3.15
N ARG A 25 4.87 3.32 -2.01
CA ARG A 25 3.90 4.42 -1.88
C ARG A 25 4.20 5.55 -2.85
N GLU A 26 5.45 6.01 -2.87
CA GLU A 26 5.90 7.09 -3.76
C GLU A 26 5.77 6.69 -5.24
N TYR A 27 6.13 5.44 -5.56
CA TYR A 27 5.95 4.89 -6.90
C TYR A 27 4.49 4.94 -7.37
N ILE A 28 3.55 4.54 -6.52
CA ILE A 28 2.11 4.57 -6.82
C ILE A 28 1.62 6.02 -6.96
N LEU A 29 1.99 6.91 -6.04
CA LEU A 29 1.59 8.32 -6.08
C LEU A 29 2.08 9.03 -7.34
N ALA A 30 3.30 8.75 -7.80
CA ALA A 30 3.85 9.32 -9.02
C ALA A 30 3.10 8.87 -10.28
N ARG A 31 2.49 7.68 -10.26
CA ARG A 31 1.85 7.05 -11.42
C ARG A 31 0.32 7.10 -11.40
N GLN A 32 -0.31 7.44 -10.28
CA GLN A 32 -1.77 7.44 -10.16
C GLN A 32 -2.47 8.33 -11.20
N ALA A 33 -1.81 9.42 -11.62
CA ALA A 33 -2.33 10.33 -12.63
C ALA A 33 -2.46 9.68 -14.03
N LEU A 34 -1.71 8.62 -14.29
CA LEU A 34 -1.76 7.85 -15.55
C LEU A 34 -2.96 6.90 -15.60
N ILE A 35 -3.65 6.69 -14.48
CA ILE A 35 -4.78 5.76 -14.40
C ILE A 35 -6.07 6.49 -14.73
N SER A 36 -6.62 6.19 -15.91
CA SER A 36 -7.83 6.84 -16.42
C SER A 36 -9.13 6.14 -16.01
N THR A 37 -9.09 4.82 -15.79
CA THR A 37 -10.29 4.02 -15.49
C THR A 37 -10.76 4.20 -14.06
N ARG A 38 -12.09 4.11 -13.86
CA ARG A 38 -12.69 4.19 -12.52
C ARG A 38 -12.21 3.05 -11.61
N GLU A 39 -12.15 1.83 -12.15
CA GLU A 39 -11.68 0.65 -11.43
C GLU A 39 -10.21 0.79 -11.05
N GLY A 40 -9.35 1.18 -11.99
CA GLY A 40 -7.93 1.40 -11.68
C GLY A 40 -7.72 2.50 -10.63
N LYS A 41 -8.53 3.56 -10.63
CA LYS A 41 -8.48 4.59 -9.58
C LYS A 41 -8.91 4.04 -8.22
N ALA A 42 -9.92 3.16 -8.18
CA ALA A 42 -10.34 2.50 -6.94
C ALA A 42 -9.23 1.58 -6.40
N ASP A 43 -8.56 0.88 -7.30
CA ASP A 43 -7.44 -0.02 -6.99
C ASP A 43 -6.25 0.71 -6.39
N VAL A 44 -5.85 1.82 -7.02
CA VAL A 44 -4.78 2.68 -6.49
C VAL A 44 -5.13 3.21 -5.11
N LYS A 45 -6.37 3.67 -4.91
CA LYS A 45 -6.84 4.15 -3.60
C LYS A 45 -6.81 3.05 -2.54
N LEU A 46 -7.19 1.83 -2.90
CA LEU A 46 -7.14 0.68 -2.00
C LEU A 46 -5.69 0.36 -1.62
N ALA A 47 -4.78 0.28 -2.60
CA ALA A 47 -3.37 0.01 -2.36
C ALA A 47 -2.72 1.06 -1.44
N LEU A 48 -2.98 2.35 -1.69
CA LEU A 48 -2.47 3.44 -0.84
C LEU A 48 -3.02 3.36 0.59
N ARG A 49 -4.30 3.01 0.76
CA ARG A 49 -4.89 2.85 2.09
C ARG A 49 -4.23 1.72 2.87
N LEU A 50 -4.03 0.57 2.25
CA LEU A 50 -3.38 -0.59 2.89
C LEU A 50 -1.93 -0.27 3.30
N ILE A 51 -1.20 0.47 2.46
CA ILE A 51 0.13 0.99 2.81
C ILE A 51 0.07 1.91 4.04
N ASP A 52 -0.84 2.87 4.05
CA ASP A 52 -0.95 3.83 5.15
C ASP A 52 -1.35 3.13 6.47
N GLU A 53 -2.26 2.15 6.41
CA GLU A 53 -2.66 1.32 7.55
C GLU A 53 -1.48 0.51 8.12
N GLU A 54 -0.69 -0.14 7.26
CA GLU A 54 0.51 -0.88 7.69
C GLU A 54 1.55 0.02 8.36
N LEU A 55 1.85 1.19 7.77
CA LEU A 55 2.80 2.14 8.33
C LEU A 55 2.35 2.67 9.69
N LEU A 56 1.04 2.93 9.86
CA LEU A 56 0.46 3.33 11.14
C LEU A 56 0.58 2.21 12.18
N ALA A 57 0.24 0.97 11.82
CA ALA A 57 0.34 -0.18 12.71
C ALA A 57 1.78 -0.39 13.22
N ARG A 58 2.77 -0.27 12.33
CA ARG A 58 4.20 -0.35 12.71
C ARG A 58 4.62 0.80 13.62
N LEU A 59 4.15 2.01 13.36
CA LEU A 59 4.43 3.16 14.20
C LEU A 59 3.87 2.97 15.61
N GLU A 60 2.65 2.44 15.72
CA GLU A 60 2.02 2.13 17.00
C GLU A 60 2.79 1.04 17.76
N LEU A 61 3.21 -0.03 17.09
CA LEU A 61 4.04 -1.08 17.70
C LEU A 61 5.37 -0.54 18.24
N LYS A 62 6.03 0.35 17.50
CA LYS A 62 7.27 1.02 17.95
C LYS A 62 7.09 1.91 19.16
N LYS A 63 5.87 2.41 19.43
CA LYS A 63 5.57 3.22 20.62
C LYS A 63 5.24 2.36 21.85
N LEU A 64 4.92 1.08 21.66
CA LEU A 64 4.57 0.15 22.73
C LEU A 64 5.78 -0.61 23.31
N GLY A 65 6.94 -0.53 22.66
CA GLY A 65 8.22 -1.05 23.15
C GLY A 65 9.12 0.04 23.68
#